data_AF-A0A7W3Y5F7-F1
#
_entry.id   AF-A0A7W3Y5F7-F1
#
_cell.length_a   1.000
_cell.length_b   1.000
_cell.length_c   1.000
_cell.angle_alpha   90.00
_cell.angle_beta   90.00
_cell.angle_gamma   90.00
#
_symmetry.space_group_name_H-M   'P 1'
#
loop_
_entity.id
_entity.type
_entity.pdbx_description
1 polymer ?
#
loop_
_entity_poly.entity_id
_entity_poly.type
_entity_poly.pdbx_seq_one_letter_code
_entity_poly.pdbx_strand_id
1 'polypeptide(L)'
;MTCPLLALAVLVLAPLAHAEAPLPASSFAQAFGTYGPAGDCSAGPRIVVATDGLAITVDGQTDRVSHPDVSWTYFGPSYEGIARAVFPYTGSERPLVFLFNEDEVPHTLRVDGFDRGWKGGPPLSPRHQKLVDASPYATCKP
;
A
#
# COMPACT_ATOMS: atom_id res chain seq x y z
N MET A 1 -61.54 -2.85 29.07
CA MET A 1 -60.65 -1.67 29.08
C MET A 1 -59.24 -2.18 28.86
N THR A 2 -58.71 -1.94 27.66
CA THR A 2 -57.44 -2.43 27.14
C THR A 2 -56.29 -1.48 27.49
N CYS A 3 -55.21 -1.99 28.09
CA CYS A 3 -53.98 -1.26 28.39
C CYS A 3 -52.96 -1.56 27.27
N PRO A 4 -52.46 -0.58 26.49
CA PRO A 4 -51.51 -0.87 25.42
C PRO A 4 -50.08 -0.90 25.98
N LEU A 5 -49.35 -1.97 25.67
CA LEU A 5 -47.90 -2.05 25.85
C LEU A 5 -47.22 -1.00 24.95
N LEU A 6 -46.44 -0.10 25.55
CA LEU A 6 -45.45 0.71 24.83
C LEU A 6 -44.24 -0.18 24.49
N ALA A 7 -44.05 -0.48 23.21
CA ALA A 7 -42.80 -1.06 22.72
C ALA A 7 -41.79 0.07 22.46
N LEU A 8 -40.74 0.13 23.27
CA LEU A 8 -39.62 1.05 23.11
C LEU A 8 -38.70 0.51 21.99
N ALA A 9 -38.74 1.11 20.80
CA ALA A 9 -37.84 0.78 19.71
C ALA A 9 -36.44 1.37 19.98
N VAL A 10 -35.48 0.52 20.32
CA VAL A 10 -34.06 0.89 20.41
C VAL A 10 -33.50 0.98 18.98
N LEU A 11 -33.34 2.20 18.47
CA LEU A 11 -32.56 2.43 17.25
C LEU A 11 -31.08 2.21 17.55
N VAL A 12 -30.55 1.08 17.11
CA VAL A 12 -29.11 0.83 17.07
C VAL A 12 -28.52 1.69 15.95
N LEU A 13 -27.95 2.85 16.32
CA LEU A 13 -27.09 3.63 15.44
C LEU A 13 -25.80 2.83 15.23
N ALA A 14 -25.76 2.03 14.16
CA ALA A 14 -24.51 1.45 13.69
C ALA A 14 -23.59 2.60 13.27
N PRO A 15 -22.33 2.65 13.75
CA PRO A 15 -21.38 3.61 13.24
C PRO A 15 -21.17 3.33 11.75
N LEU A 16 -21.32 4.37 10.94
CA LEU A 16 -20.86 4.34 9.55
C LEU A 16 -19.34 4.18 9.61
N ALA A 17 -18.87 2.94 9.53
CA ALA A 17 -17.51 2.67 9.13
C ALA A 17 -17.39 3.22 7.71
N HIS A 18 -16.82 4.42 7.57
CA HIS A 18 -16.33 4.89 6.29
C HIS A 18 -15.27 3.88 5.88
N ALA A 19 -15.65 2.95 5.00
CA ALA A 19 -14.68 2.09 4.34
C ALA A 19 -13.80 3.03 3.50
N GLU A 20 -12.66 3.41 4.05
CA GLU A 20 -11.62 4.13 3.31
C GLU A 20 -11.25 3.27 2.11
N ALA A 21 -11.24 3.89 0.93
CA ALA A 21 -11.39 3.15 -0.30
C ALA A 21 -10.19 2.19 -0.55
N PRO A 22 -10.44 0.98 -1.05
CA PRO A 22 -9.40 0.11 -1.63
C PRO A 22 -8.56 0.84 -2.69
N LEU A 23 -7.37 0.33 -3.01
CA LEU A 23 -6.53 0.88 -4.09
C LEU A 23 -7.38 1.03 -5.38
N PRO A 24 -7.57 2.27 -5.91
CA PRO A 24 -8.54 2.49 -6.97
C PRO A 24 -8.19 1.71 -8.24
N ALA A 25 -9.08 0.79 -8.64
CA ALA A 25 -8.78 -0.20 -9.66
C ALA A 25 -8.33 0.42 -11.01
N SER A 26 -8.98 1.49 -11.45
CA SER A 26 -8.60 2.19 -12.69
C SER A 26 -7.23 2.86 -12.59
N SER A 27 -6.92 3.48 -11.46
CA SER A 27 -5.68 4.22 -11.25
C SER A 27 -4.47 3.33 -10.97
N PHE A 28 -4.70 2.07 -10.58
CA PHE A 28 -3.68 1.08 -10.20
C PHE A 28 -3.65 -0.14 -11.12
N ALA A 29 -4.40 -0.17 -12.22
CA ALA A 29 -4.51 -1.34 -13.10
C ALA A 29 -3.13 -1.89 -13.53
N GLN A 30 -2.15 -1.02 -13.78
CA GLN A 30 -0.78 -1.38 -14.20
C GLN A 30 0.16 -1.67 -13.02
N ALA A 31 -0.30 -1.43 -11.79
CA ALA A 31 0.43 -1.72 -10.55
C ALA A 31 -0.05 -3.00 -9.85
N PHE A 32 -1.19 -3.60 -10.27
CA PHE A 32 -1.66 -4.86 -9.70
C PHE A 32 -0.79 -6.04 -10.15
N GLY A 33 -0.53 -6.95 -9.22
CA GLY A 33 0.26 -8.14 -9.48
C GLY A 33 1.08 -8.59 -8.27
N THR A 34 1.92 -9.59 -8.49
CA THR A 34 2.94 -10.00 -7.53
C THR A 34 4.28 -9.51 -8.02
N TYR A 35 5.10 -8.97 -7.12
CA TYR A 35 6.39 -8.37 -7.38
C TYR A 35 7.47 -9.11 -6.62
N GLY A 36 8.61 -9.29 -7.28
CA GLY A 36 9.85 -9.80 -6.71
C GLY A 36 11.05 -8.97 -7.18
N PRO A 37 12.23 -9.12 -6.56
CA PRO A 37 13.42 -8.37 -6.92
C PRO A 37 13.77 -8.65 -8.38
N ALA A 38 13.87 -7.60 -9.20
CA ALA A 38 14.03 -7.70 -10.66
C ALA A 38 13.03 -8.64 -11.38
N GLY A 39 11.87 -8.93 -10.76
CA GLY A 39 10.87 -9.87 -11.28
C GLY A 39 11.11 -11.35 -10.93
N ASP A 40 12.18 -11.67 -10.18
CA ASP A 40 12.40 -13.02 -9.66
C ASP A 40 11.60 -13.21 -8.37
N CYS A 41 10.49 -13.94 -8.48
CA CYS A 41 9.64 -14.23 -7.35
C CYS A 41 9.98 -15.54 -6.65
N SER A 42 11.08 -16.21 -7.01
CA SER A 42 11.69 -17.22 -6.14
C SER A 42 12.60 -16.58 -5.08
N ALA A 43 13.14 -15.39 -5.39
CA ALA A 43 13.82 -14.53 -4.44
C ALA A 43 12.82 -13.78 -3.54
N GLY A 44 13.23 -13.53 -2.29
CA GLY A 44 12.52 -12.63 -1.37
C GLY A 44 13.26 -11.29 -1.25
N PRO A 45 12.59 -10.20 -0.82
CA PRO A 45 11.18 -10.07 -0.42
C PRO A 45 10.15 -10.16 -1.55
N ARG A 46 8.87 -10.38 -1.21
CA ARG A 46 7.75 -10.43 -2.17
C ARG A 46 6.65 -9.44 -1.79
N ILE A 47 6.11 -8.72 -2.78
CA ILE A 47 5.03 -7.77 -2.58
C ILE A 47 3.87 -8.15 -3.49
N VAL A 48 2.68 -8.37 -2.93
CA VAL A 48 1.44 -8.54 -3.70
C VAL A 48 0.66 -7.23 -3.62
N VAL A 49 0.19 -6.76 -4.77
CA VAL A 49 -0.61 -5.56 -4.93
C VAL A 49 -1.93 -5.95 -5.57
N ALA A 50 -3.02 -5.70 -4.87
CA ALA A 50 -4.36 -6.03 -5.30
C ALA A 50 -5.32 -4.91 -4.92
N THR A 51 -6.58 -5.02 -5.36
CA THR A 51 -7.59 -4.01 -5.06
C THR A 51 -7.78 -3.83 -3.55
N ASP A 52 -7.68 -4.91 -2.76
CA ASP A 52 -7.83 -4.88 -1.30
C ASP A 52 -6.58 -4.42 -0.53
N GLY A 53 -5.51 -4.03 -1.23
CA GLY A 53 -4.32 -3.41 -0.64
C GLY A 53 -3.02 -4.13 -0.98
N LEU A 54 -2.12 -4.22 0.00
CA LEU A 54 -0.78 -4.79 -0.15
C LEU A 54 -0.57 -5.99 0.78
N ALA A 55 0.14 -7.01 0.32
CA ALA A 55 0.73 -8.03 1.17
C ALA A 55 2.25 -8.05 0.99
N ILE A 56 2.98 -7.72 2.05
CA ILE A 56 4.44 -7.52 2.02
C ILE A 56 5.09 -8.66 2.81
N THR A 57 5.80 -9.54 2.13
CA THR A 57 6.44 -10.71 2.74
C THR A 57 7.95 -10.54 2.74
N VAL A 58 8.54 -10.49 3.94
CA VAL A 58 9.99 -10.46 4.18
C VAL A 58 10.31 -11.58 5.15
N ASP A 59 11.28 -12.44 4.81
CA ASP A 59 11.71 -13.59 5.60
C ASP A 59 10.56 -14.50 6.08
N GLY A 60 9.56 -14.72 5.22
CA GLY A 60 8.40 -15.57 5.52
C GLY A 60 7.35 -14.93 6.44
N GLN A 61 7.56 -13.71 6.90
CA GLN A 61 6.56 -12.94 7.66
C GLN A 61 5.84 -11.96 6.74
N THR A 62 4.50 -11.98 6.75
CA THR A 62 3.65 -11.18 5.86
C THR A 62 2.91 -10.10 6.62
N ASP A 63 3.12 -8.83 6.23
CA ASP A 63 2.30 -7.70 6.65
C ASP A 63 1.17 -7.52 5.63
N ARG A 64 -0.07 -7.41 6.11
CA ARG A 64 -1.22 -7.03 5.28
C ARG A 64 -1.58 -5.57 5.52
N VAL A 65 -1.53 -4.77 4.47
CA VAL A 65 -1.84 -3.34 4.48
C VAL A 65 -3.09 -3.12 3.66
N SER A 66 -4.25 -3.02 4.32
CA SER A 66 -5.54 -2.81 3.66
C SER A 66 -5.79 -1.36 3.23
N HIS A 67 -5.15 -0.40 3.92
CA HIS A 67 -5.37 1.04 3.69
C HIS A 67 -4.02 1.77 3.59
N PRO A 68 -3.23 1.50 2.54
CA PRO A 68 -2.02 2.28 2.30
C PRO A 68 -2.40 3.72 1.90
N ASP A 69 -1.60 4.71 2.30
CA ASP A 69 -1.84 6.11 1.92
C ASP A 69 -1.32 6.35 0.50
N VAL A 70 -2.16 6.90 -0.38
CA VAL A 70 -1.82 7.21 -1.77
C VAL A 70 -1.64 8.72 -1.92
N SER A 71 -0.43 9.14 -2.29
CA SER A 71 -0.17 10.56 -2.55
C SER A 71 -0.39 10.89 -4.02
N TRP A 72 -1.55 11.48 -4.31
CA TRP A 72 -1.96 11.87 -5.66
C TRP A 72 -1.13 13.00 -6.27
N THR A 73 -0.48 13.81 -5.43
CA THR A 73 0.29 14.97 -5.87
C THR A 73 1.79 14.77 -5.76
N TYR A 74 2.25 13.54 -5.47
CA TYR A 74 3.68 13.25 -5.27
C TYR A 74 4.53 13.63 -6.49
N PHE A 75 4.04 13.32 -7.70
CA PHE A 75 4.69 13.63 -8.97
C PHE A 75 4.28 15.00 -9.54
N GLY A 76 3.61 15.83 -8.74
CA GLY A 76 3.08 17.15 -9.12
C GLY A 76 1.55 17.20 -9.15
N PRO A 77 0.95 18.40 -8.99
CA PRO A 77 -0.50 18.55 -8.84
C PRO A 77 -1.31 18.34 -10.14
N SER A 78 -0.65 18.34 -11.30
CA SER A 78 -1.26 18.15 -12.62
C SER A 78 -0.78 16.86 -13.30
N TYR A 79 -0.31 15.90 -12.51
CA TYR A 79 0.23 14.65 -13.04
C TYR A 79 -0.90 13.71 -13.49
N GLU A 80 -0.85 13.26 -14.74
CA GLU A 80 -1.88 12.41 -15.36
C GLU A 80 -1.33 11.03 -15.80
N GLY A 81 -0.06 10.72 -15.49
CA GLY A 81 0.58 9.47 -15.90
C GLY A 81 0.20 8.26 -15.03
N ILE A 82 0.97 7.18 -15.17
CA ILE A 82 0.71 5.88 -14.53
C ILE A 82 1.52 5.63 -13.26
N ALA A 83 2.45 6.52 -12.93
CA ALA A 83 3.24 6.43 -11.71
C ALA A 83 2.40 6.71 -10.46
N ARG A 84 2.61 5.94 -9.40
CA ARG A 84 1.89 6.12 -8.12
C ARG A 84 2.86 6.03 -6.96
N ALA A 85 2.76 7.00 -6.05
CA ALA A 85 3.46 6.97 -4.78
C ALA A 85 2.50 6.49 -3.68
N VAL A 86 2.89 5.40 -3.02
CA VAL A 86 2.11 4.74 -2.00
C VAL A 86 2.94 4.59 -0.74
N PHE A 87 2.36 4.94 0.41
CA PHE A 87 2.97 4.79 1.72
C PHE A 87 2.30 3.61 2.43
N PRO A 88 2.97 2.44 2.50
CA PRO A 88 2.39 1.23 3.09
C PRO A 88 2.25 1.31 4.62
N TYR A 89 3.04 2.15 5.28
CA TYR A 89 3.02 2.31 6.73
C TYR A 89 2.61 3.75 7.05
N THR A 90 1.44 3.90 7.68
CA THR A 90 0.83 5.19 8.02
C THR A 90 0.99 5.47 9.53
N GLY A 91 0.97 6.75 9.91
CA GLY A 91 1.20 7.20 11.29
C GLY A 91 2.02 8.47 11.36
N SER A 92 2.66 8.73 12.51
CA SER A 92 3.55 9.89 12.71
C SER A 92 4.84 9.82 11.89
N GLU A 93 5.20 8.63 11.40
CA GLU A 93 6.40 8.39 10.60
C GLU A 93 6.08 7.39 9.50
N ARG A 94 6.54 7.68 8.28
CA ARG A 94 6.40 6.90 7.05
C ARG A 94 7.79 6.45 6.62
N PRO A 95 8.26 5.27 7.06
CA PRO A 95 9.64 4.85 6.81
C PRO A 95 9.93 4.55 5.33
N LEU A 96 8.91 4.18 4.55
CA LEU A 96 9.07 3.72 3.17
C LEU A 96 8.06 4.40 2.24
N VAL A 97 8.48 4.57 0.99
CA VAL A 97 7.60 4.93 -0.14
C VAL A 97 7.73 3.86 -1.23
N PHE A 98 6.59 3.41 -1.75
CA PHE A 98 6.48 2.51 -2.88
C PHE A 98 6.13 3.35 -4.10
N LEU A 99 7.01 3.36 -5.08
CA LEU A 99 6.91 4.12 -6.32
C LEU A 99 6.62 3.14 -7.45
N PHE A 100 5.32 2.96 -7.72
CA PHE A 100 4.86 2.11 -8.82
C PHE A 100 5.00 2.84 -10.13
N ASN A 101 5.38 2.10 -11.17
CA ASN A 101 5.48 2.58 -12.54
C ASN A 101 6.25 3.91 -12.69
N GLU A 102 7.31 4.06 -11.88
CA GLU A 102 8.20 5.20 -12.01
C GLU A 102 8.78 5.26 -13.43
N ASP A 103 9.10 6.47 -13.89
CA ASP A 103 9.51 6.75 -15.27
C ASP A 103 8.49 6.29 -16.34
N GLU A 104 7.21 6.15 -15.94
CA GLU A 104 6.11 5.66 -16.78
C GLU A 104 6.31 4.23 -17.30
N VAL A 105 7.10 3.40 -16.60
CA VAL A 105 7.32 2.01 -17.00
C VAL A 105 6.35 1.09 -16.28
N PRO A 106 5.37 0.47 -16.97
CA PRO A 106 4.35 -0.34 -16.32
C PRO A 106 4.96 -1.55 -15.62
N HIS A 107 4.28 -2.02 -14.57
CA HIS A 107 4.63 -3.24 -13.84
C HIS A 107 5.99 -3.20 -13.15
N THR A 108 6.49 -2.00 -12.84
CA THR A 108 7.70 -1.77 -12.05
C THR A 108 7.36 -1.20 -10.68
N LEU A 109 8.24 -1.43 -9.72
CA LEU A 109 8.12 -0.89 -8.37
C LEU A 109 9.51 -0.56 -7.84
N ARG A 110 9.75 0.71 -7.50
CA ARG A 110 10.88 1.12 -6.68
C ARG A 110 10.43 1.27 -5.23
N VAL A 111 11.18 0.69 -4.30
CA VAL A 111 10.99 0.88 -2.87
C VAL A 111 12.16 1.69 -2.33
N ASP A 112 11.86 2.85 -1.75
CA ASP A 112 12.84 3.73 -1.13
C ASP A 112 12.52 4.02 0.33
N GLY A 113 13.54 4.43 1.08
CA GLY A 113 13.35 5.10 2.36
C GLY A 113 12.71 6.48 2.18
N PHE A 114 11.77 6.84 3.05
CA PHE A 114 11.12 8.15 3.03
C PHE A 114 11.51 8.99 4.25
N ASP A 115 10.82 8.87 5.39
CA ASP A 115 11.21 9.60 6.62
C ASP A 115 12.49 9.01 7.25
N ARG A 116 12.72 7.71 7.03
CA ARG A 116 13.93 6.97 7.43
C ARG A 116 14.67 6.44 6.21
N GLY A 117 15.98 6.22 6.37
CA GLY A 117 16.83 5.73 5.28
C GLY A 117 17.19 6.80 4.24
N TRP A 118 16.66 8.03 4.37
CA TRP A 118 17.17 9.19 3.65
C TRP A 118 18.60 9.52 4.08
N LYS A 119 19.40 10.10 3.18
CA LYS A 119 20.80 10.43 3.45
C LYS A 119 20.93 11.37 4.66
N GLY A 120 21.53 10.87 5.73
CA GLY A 120 21.71 11.62 6.99
C GLY A 120 20.52 11.56 7.95
N GLY A 121 19.45 10.83 7.61
CA GLY A 121 18.33 10.54 8.50
C GLY A 121 18.54 9.29 9.37
N PRO A 122 17.59 8.98 10.27
CA PRO A 122 17.60 7.75 11.04
C PRO A 122 17.63 6.51 10.13
N PRO A 123 18.31 5.41 10.54
CA PRO A 123 18.35 4.19 9.75
C PRO A 123 16.99 3.51 9.70
N LEU A 124 16.75 2.77 8.61
CA LEU A 124 15.62 1.86 8.50
C LEU A 124 15.74 0.71 9.51
N SER A 125 14.60 0.12 9.86
CA SER A 125 14.61 -1.19 10.53
C SER A 125 15.23 -2.23 9.59
N PRO A 126 15.86 -3.31 10.10
CA PRO A 126 16.42 -4.35 9.23
C PRO A 126 15.42 -4.93 8.22
N ARG A 127 14.14 -5.03 8.61
CA ARG A 127 13.06 -5.51 7.74
C ARG A 127 12.78 -4.53 6.59
N HIS A 128 12.71 -3.23 6.88
CA HIS A 128 12.50 -2.20 5.85
C HIS A 128 13.73 -2.04 4.96
N GLN A 129 14.94 -2.15 5.52
CA GLN A 129 16.18 -2.09 4.74
C GLN A 129 16.22 -3.20 3.69
N LYS A 130 15.83 -4.44 4.03
CA LYS A 130 15.72 -5.54 3.05
C LYS A 130 14.78 -5.23 1.89
N LEU A 131 13.69 -4.50 2.13
CA LEU A 131 12.78 -4.10 1.06
C LEU A 131 13.44 -3.10 0.10
N VAL A 132 14.19 -2.13 0.63
CA VAL A 132 14.95 -1.15 -0.16
C VAL A 132 16.10 -1.80 -0.91
N ASP A 133 16.88 -2.66 -0.25
CA ASP A 133 18.06 -3.33 -0.86
C ASP A 133 17.69 -4.24 -2.03
N ALA A 134 16.47 -4.78 -2.02
CA ALA A 134 15.94 -5.63 -3.09
C ALA A 134 15.27 -4.85 -4.24
N SER A 135 15.17 -3.52 -4.13
CA SER A 135 14.70 -2.65 -5.19
C SER A 135 15.74 -2.56 -6.33
N PRO A 136 15.36 -2.50 -7.61
CA PRO A 136 13.99 -2.41 -8.11
C PRO A 136 13.29 -3.77 -8.18
N TYR A 137 11.96 -3.72 -8.05
CA TYR A 137 11.07 -4.84 -8.26
C TYR A 137 10.41 -4.76 -9.63
N ALA A 138 10.02 -5.91 -10.16
CA ALA A 138 9.13 -6.02 -11.30
C ALA A 138 8.07 -7.09 -11.04
N THR A 139 6.96 -7.06 -11.77
CA THR A 139 5.97 -8.14 -11.66
C THR A 139 6.60 -9.48 -12.02
N CYS A 140 6.26 -10.52 -11.26
CA CYS A 140 6.64 -11.89 -11.57
C CYS A 140 6.17 -12.24 -12.99
N LYS A 141 7.04 -12.91 -13.74
CA LYS A 141 6.57 -13.63 -14.93
C LYS A 141 5.69 -14.80 -14.45
N PRO A 142 4.55 -15.06 -15.11
CA PRO A 142 3.77 -16.28 -14.87
C PRO A 142 4.58 -17.54 -15.18
#